data_AF-A0A2S9K0U6-F1
#
_entry.id   AF-A0A2S9K0U6-F1
#
_cell.length_a   1.000
_cell.length_b   1.000
_cell.length_c   1.000
_cell.angle_alpha   90.00
_cell.angle_beta   90.00
_cell.angle_gamma   90.00
#
_symmetry.space_group_name_H-M   'P 1'
#
loop_
_entity.id
_entity.type
_entity.pdbx_description
1 polymer ?
#
loop_
_entity_poly.entity_id
_entity_poly.type
_entity_poly.pdbx_seq_one_letter_code
_entity_poly.pdbx_strand_id
1 'polypeptide(L)'
;MRVLASTNNNQEHEDVSARAVEFLFAPLELDANVTVRDLFGLFATCPDLLLVYRRFYAEEFCAYAAKGALTAEGGNTIERVEMYRAWDVNSKTGAYSEVPMLRLSALGRCPAGQEATLHPDANGMVHYSLDGADLRYLLDVPLHFNSQVKVYEADGRSNRFGQCVSTVSCTDLSLGEVLQAMLWSLSWFGGPEKTQDFFEHIQAMDKDRENWDEASLEELMEEQFGGDDRRGCAALFESTGSCKPMEVSSALREIPDQDNAQQWLQQHLNEGISVKPAYCQLSGRDFRQAFFEAQVQE
;
A
#
# COMPACT_ATOMS: atom_id res chain seq x y z
N MET A 1 -27.05 -2.61 6.10
CA MET A 1 -27.01 -2.13 4.69
C MET A 1 -28.27 -2.57 3.96
N ARG A 2 -28.78 -1.74 3.03
CA ARG A 2 -29.68 -2.19 1.96
C ARG A 2 -28.95 -2.06 0.63
N VAL A 3 -29.04 -3.07 -0.22
CA VAL A 3 -28.61 -2.98 -1.62
C VAL A 3 -29.84 -2.62 -2.43
N LEU A 4 -29.81 -1.46 -3.07
CA LEU A 4 -30.92 -0.93 -3.84
C LEU A 4 -30.61 -1.04 -5.33
N ALA A 5 -31.41 -1.81 -6.07
CA ALA A 5 -31.31 -1.88 -7.52
C ALA A 5 -32.27 -0.88 -8.18
N SER A 6 -31.76 -0.12 -9.14
CA SER A 6 -32.60 0.76 -9.97
C SER A 6 -33.45 -0.09 -10.91
N THR A 7 -34.76 0.10 -10.85
CA THR A 7 -35.68 -0.53 -11.83
C THR A 7 -35.72 0.29 -13.12
N ASN A 8 -36.20 -0.30 -14.22
CA ASN A 8 -36.19 0.28 -15.57
C ASN A 8 -36.88 1.66 -15.71
N ASN A 9 -37.57 2.14 -14.67
CA ASN A 9 -38.03 3.52 -14.54
C ASN A 9 -37.21 4.17 -13.41
N ASN A 10 -36.30 5.10 -13.77
CA ASN A 10 -35.27 5.79 -12.96
C ASN A 10 -35.67 6.46 -11.62
N GLN A 11 -36.74 6.05 -10.94
CA GLN A 11 -37.19 6.59 -9.65
C GLN A 11 -37.60 5.54 -8.62
N GLU A 12 -37.71 4.25 -8.99
CA GLU A 12 -38.05 3.18 -8.05
C GLU A 12 -36.83 2.28 -7.78
N HIS A 13 -36.49 2.17 -6.50
CA HIS A 13 -35.42 1.31 -6.00
C HIS A 13 -36.02 0.06 -5.34
N GLU A 14 -35.56 -1.12 -5.79
CA GLU A 14 -35.90 -2.40 -5.18
C GLU A 14 -34.81 -2.79 -4.17
N ASP A 15 -35.20 -3.22 -2.97
CA ASP A 15 -34.26 -3.80 -2.01
C ASP A 15 -33.89 -5.24 -2.42
N VAL A 16 -32.69 -5.38 -2.98
CA VAL A 16 -32.13 -6.64 -3.48
C VAL A 16 -31.11 -7.25 -2.52
N SER A 17 -31.08 -6.82 -1.25
CA SER A 17 -30.10 -7.27 -0.27
C SER A 17 -30.04 -8.80 -0.11
N ALA A 18 -31.19 -9.49 -0.18
CA ALA A 18 -31.26 -10.95 -0.08
C ALA A 18 -30.68 -11.69 -1.30
N ARG A 19 -30.52 -10.99 -2.43
CA ARG A 19 -30.03 -11.51 -3.72
C ARG A 19 -28.80 -10.74 -4.18
N ALA A 20 -28.08 -10.09 -3.26
CA ALA A 20 -26.95 -9.22 -3.58
C ALA A 20 -25.83 -9.93 -4.37
N VAL A 21 -25.72 -11.25 -4.25
CA VAL A 21 -24.82 -12.08 -5.07
C VAL A 21 -25.04 -11.92 -6.58
N GLU A 22 -26.27 -11.63 -7.01
CA GLU A 22 -26.61 -11.42 -8.42
C GLU A 22 -26.11 -10.07 -8.96
N PHE A 23 -25.76 -9.14 -8.06
CA PHE A 23 -25.39 -7.76 -8.37
C PHE A 23 -23.92 -7.45 -8.08
N LEU A 24 -23.08 -8.48 -7.87
CA LEU A 24 -21.65 -8.29 -7.55
C LEU A 24 -20.90 -7.41 -8.54
N PHE A 25 -21.27 -7.45 -9.82
CA PHE A 25 -20.61 -6.69 -10.89
C PHE A 25 -21.44 -5.50 -11.38
N ALA A 26 -22.56 -5.19 -10.72
CA ALA A 26 -23.35 -4.02 -11.03
C ALA A 26 -22.64 -2.74 -10.51
N PRO A 27 -22.83 -1.58 -11.17
CA PRO A 27 -22.40 -0.30 -10.63
C PRO A 27 -22.98 -0.08 -9.23
N LEU A 28 -22.15 0.38 -8.31
CA LEU A 28 -22.47 0.61 -6.91
C LEU A 28 -22.29 2.09 -6.57
N GLU A 29 -23.33 2.68 -5.98
CA GLU A 29 -23.24 3.94 -5.25
C GLU A 29 -23.27 3.63 -3.74
N LEU A 30 -22.31 4.19 -3.00
CA LEU A 30 -22.18 3.98 -1.57
C LEU A 30 -22.81 5.15 -0.81
N ASP A 31 -23.80 4.87 0.04
CA ASP A 31 -24.32 5.88 0.97
C ASP A 31 -23.26 6.27 2.01
N ALA A 32 -23.22 7.55 2.38
CA ALA A 32 -22.22 8.10 3.29
C ALA A 32 -22.25 7.48 4.70
N ASN A 33 -23.34 6.82 5.09
CA ASN A 33 -23.50 6.21 6.41
C ASN A 33 -23.23 4.71 6.41
N VAL A 34 -22.83 4.11 5.28
CA VAL A 34 -22.48 2.68 5.25
C VAL A 34 -21.23 2.46 6.10
N THR A 35 -21.31 1.51 7.02
CA THR A 35 -20.20 1.12 7.90
C THR A 35 -19.57 -0.20 7.47
N VAL A 36 -18.42 -0.56 8.07
CA VAL A 36 -17.84 -1.90 7.88
C VAL A 36 -18.82 -2.99 8.35
N ARG A 37 -19.54 -2.77 9.46
CA ARG A 37 -20.58 -3.68 9.98
C ARG A 37 -21.65 -3.94 8.94
N ASP A 38 -22.05 -2.92 8.19
CA ASP A 38 -23.06 -3.04 7.15
C ASP A 38 -22.66 -4.02 6.05
N LEU A 39 -21.38 -4.05 5.66
CA LEU A 39 -20.86 -5.05 4.72
C LEU A 39 -20.97 -6.48 5.28
N PHE A 40 -20.60 -6.68 6.55
CA PHE A 40 -20.72 -7.99 7.19
C PHE A 40 -22.18 -8.42 7.39
N GLY A 41 -23.08 -7.48 7.68
CA GLY A 41 -24.52 -7.73 7.73
C GLY A 41 -25.11 -8.19 6.39
N LEU A 42 -24.47 -7.85 5.27
CA LEU A 42 -24.90 -8.30 3.95
C LEU A 42 -24.72 -9.81 3.79
N PHE A 43 -23.65 -10.41 4.32
CA PHE A 43 -23.45 -11.87 4.27
C PHE A 43 -24.53 -12.63 5.04
N ALA A 44 -25.01 -12.08 6.16
CA ALA A 44 -26.14 -12.66 6.88
C ALA A 44 -27.46 -12.55 6.08
N THR A 45 -27.60 -11.50 5.28
CA THR A 45 -28.79 -11.25 4.46
C THR A 45 -28.77 -12.05 3.15
N CYS A 46 -27.59 -12.30 2.58
CA CYS A 46 -27.37 -13.07 1.37
C CYS A 46 -26.25 -14.12 1.59
N PRO A 47 -26.60 -15.30 2.15
CA PRO A 47 -25.63 -16.34 2.48
C PRO A 47 -24.83 -16.87 1.29
N ASP A 48 -25.35 -16.75 0.06
CA ASP A 48 -24.64 -17.15 -1.16
C ASP A 48 -23.32 -16.39 -1.36
N LEU A 49 -23.20 -15.18 -0.79
CA LEU A 49 -21.94 -14.43 -0.76
C LEU A 49 -20.83 -15.17 0.00
N LEU A 50 -21.17 -15.95 1.04
CA LEU A 50 -20.19 -16.76 1.77
C LEU A 50 -19.55 -17.82 0.86
N LEU A 51 -20.33 -18.38 -0.08
CA LEU A 51 -19.81 -19.36 -1.04
C LEU A 51 -18.84 -18.72 -2.03
N VAL A 52 -19.14 -17.50 -2.49
CA VAL A 52 -18.29 -16.74 -3.41
C VAL A 52 -16.96 -16.39 -2.73
N TYR A 53 -17.01 -15.89 -1.50
CA TYR A 53 -15.83 -15.36 -0.79
C TYR A 53 -15.20 -16.32 0.21
N ARG A 54 -15.53 -17.61 0.17
CA ARG A 54 -14.99 -18.63 1.09
C ARG A 54 -13.46 -18.68 1.17
N ARG A 55 -12.75 -18.32 0.10
CA ARG A 55 -11.28 -18.32 0.06
C ARG A 55 -10.66 -17.16 0.83
N PHE A 56 -11.46 -16.18 1.23
CA PHE A 56 -11.05 -15.03 2.03
C PHE A 56 -11.64 -15.09 3.44
N TYR A 57 -11.91 -16.30 3.96
CA TYR A 57 -12.38 -16.53 5.33
C TYR A 57 -13.65 -15.75 5.69
N ALA A 58 -14.54 -15.55 4.71
CA ALA A 58 -15.72 -14.71 4.87
C ALA A 58 -16.62 -15.19 6.01
N GLU A 59 -16.76 -16.52 6.18
CA GLU A 59 -17.55 -17.11 7.26
C GLU A 59 -16.94 -16.81 8.64
N GLU A 60 -15.63 -16.98 8.76
CA GLU A 60 -14.89 -16.73 10.00
C GLU A 60 -14.91 -15.24 10.36
N PHE A 61 -14.73 -14.34 9.39
CA PHE A 61 -14.85 -12.91 9.63
C PHE A 61 -16.29 -12.48 9.98
N CYS A 62 -17.32 -13.11 9.39
CA CYS A 62 -18.71 -12.87 9.79
C CYS A 62 -18.97 -13.31 11.23
N ALA A 63 -18.52 -14.51 11.61
CA ALA A 63 -18.62 -15.01 12.98
C ALA A 63 -17.85 -14.12 13.97
N TYR A 64 -16.70 -13.59 13.55
CA TYR A 64 -15.90 -12.68 14.35
C TYR A 64 -16.57 -11.30 14.51
N ALA A 65 -17.12 -10.73 13.42
CA ALA A 65 -17.90 -9.49 13.43
C ALA A 65 -19.14 -9.60 14.33
N ALA A 66 -19.78 -10.76 14.39
CA ALA A 66 -20.94 -11.03 15.24
C ALA A 66 -20.63 -10.94 16.74
N LYS A 67 -19.36 -10.97 17.15
CA LYS A 67 -18.92 -10.69 18.54
C LYS A 67 -19.11 -9.22 18.95
N GLY A 68 -19.54 -8.35 18.04
CA GLY A 68 -19.82 -6.94 18.30
C GLY A 68 -18.56 -6.06 18.24
N ALA A 69 -18.77 -4.75 18.22
CA ALA A 69 -17.66 -3.80 18.17
C ALA A 69 -16.86 -3.78 19.48
N LEU A 70 -15.57 -3.47 19.35
CA LEU A 70 -14.71 -3.13 20.47
C LEU A 70 -14.61 -1.61 20.58
N THR A 71 -14.56 -1.13 21.82
CA THR A 71 -14.24 0.27 22.12
C THR A 71 -12.75 0.34 22.42
N ALA A 72 -12.00 1.16 21.66
CA ALA A 72 -10.59 1.39 21.97
C ALA A 72 -10.46 2.11 23.32
N GLU A 73 -9.56 1.66 24.18
CA GLU A 73 -9.19 2.40 25.39
C GLU A 73 -8.52 3.73 24.95
N GLY A 74 -9.14 4.86 25.30
CA GLY A 74 -8.72 6.19 24.82
C GLY A 74 -9.51 6.74 23.63
N GLY A 75 -10.48 5.98 23.11
CA GLY A 75 -11.29 6.36 21.95
C GLY A 75 -10.69 5.90 20.62
N ASN A 76 -11.54 5.66 19.62
CA ASN A 76 -11.08 5.28 18.28
C ASN A 76 -10.60 6.54 17.55
N THR A 77 -9.31 6.61 17.22
CA THR A 77 -8.75 7.71 16.43
C THR A 77 -9.07 7.59 14.94
N ILE A 78 -9.55 6.41 14.51
CA ILE A 78 -9.97 6.13 13.14
C ILE A 78 -11.32 6.82 12.88
N GLU A 79 -11.35 7.73 11.93
CA GLU A 79 -12.53 8.48 11.52
C GLU A 79 -13.29 7.77 10.40
N ARG A 80 -12.59 7.10 9.47
CA ARG A 80 -13.19 6.37 8.35
C ARG A 80 -12.28 5.27 7.82
N VAL A 81 -12.85 4.30 7.12
CA VAL A 81 -12.11 3.38 6.25
C VAL A 81 -12.24 3.91 4.82
N GLU A 82 -11.14 4.33 4.23
CA GLU A 82 -11.08 4.82 2.86
C GLU A 82 -10.75 3.68 1.91
N MET A 83 -11.62 3.48 0.93
CA MET A 83 -11.41 2.64 -0.24
C MET A 83 -10.90 3.52 -1.37
N TYR A 84 -9.78 3.15 -1.99
CA TYR A 84 -9.17 3.93 -3.05
C TYR A 84 -8.51 3.02 -4.09
N ARG A 85 -8.32 3.54 -5.29
CA ARG A 85 -7.53 2.86 -6.32
C ARG A 85 -6.18 3.55 -6.47
N ALA A 86 -5.17 2.76 -6.77
CA ALA A 86 -3.87 3.23 -7.21
C ALA A 86 -3.53 2.49 -8.50
N TRP A 87 -3.03 3.20 -9.49
CA TRP A 87 -2.57 2.64 -10.75
C TRP A 87 -1.07 2.85 -10.88
N ASP A 88 -0.39 1.92 -11.52
CA ASP A 88 1.02 2.08 -11.84
C ASP A 88 1.15 2.17 -13.35
N VAL A 89 1.92 3.14 -13.85
CA VAL A 89 2.22 3.32 -15.27
C VAL A 89 3.72 3.31 -15.47
N ASN A 90 4.20 2.47 -16.38
CA ASN A 90 5.58 2.49 -16.79
C ASN A 90 5.78 3.58 -17.85
N SER A 91 6.42 4.70 -17.51
CA SER A 91 6.55 5.82 -18.44
C SER A 91 7.38 5.53 -19.69
N LYS A 92 8.22 4.49 -19.69
CA LYS A 92 9.00 4.08 -20.87
C LYS A 92 8.12 3.39 -21.91
N THR A 93 7.16 2.60 -21.48
CA THR A 93 6.33 1.77 -22.36
C THR A 93 4.91 2.30 -22.53
N GLY A 94 4.46 3.17 -21.61
CA GLY A 94 3.07 3.60 -21.50
C GLY A 94 2.12 2.53 -20.97
N ALA A 95 2.63 1.36 -20.56
CA ALA A 95 1.82 0.27 -20.05
C ALA A 95 1.40 0.52 -18.60
N TYR A 96 0.13 0.27 -18.31
CA TYR A 96 -0.40 0.24 -16.95
C TYR A 96 -0.24 -1.17 -16.34
N SER A 97 -0.10 -1.25 -15.02
CA SER A 97 -0.13 -2.53 -14.30
C SER A 97 -1.47 -3.24 -14.51
N GLU A 98 -1.42 -4.57 -14.66
CA GLU A 98 -2.57 -5.37 -15.15
C GLU A 98 -3.74 -5.47 -14.15
N VAL A 99 -3.53 -5.13 -12.87
CA VAL A 99 -4.53 -5.38 -11.81
C VAL A 99 -4.80 -4.11 -10.99
N PRO A 100 -5.74 -3.26 -11.41
CA PRO A 100 -6.20 -2.14 -10.60
C PRO A 100 -7.04 -2.67 -9.42
N MET A 101 -6.39 -2.98 -8.31
CA MET A 101 -7.05 -3.45 -7.09
C MET A 101 -7.60 -2.26 -6.28
N LEU A 102 -8.83 -2.38 -5.80
CA LEU A 102 -9.36 -1.50 -4.77
C LEU A 102 -8.61 -1.80 -3.46
N ARG A 103 -8.00 -0.79 -2.85
CA ARG A 103 -7.25 -0.88 -1.60
C ARG A 103 -8.03 -0.22 -0.47
N LEU A 104 -7.73 -0.60 0.76
CA LEU A 104 -8.31 0.00 1.95
C LEU A 104 -7.23 0.54 2.89
N SER A 105 -7.55 1.63 3.55
CA SER A 105 -6.78 2.13 4.69
C SER A 105 -7.74 2.71 5.73
N ALA A 106 -7.39 2.54 7.00
CA ALA A 106 -8.04 3.30 8.06
C ALA A 106 -7.43 4.70 8.09
N LEU A 107 -8.27 5.73 8.06
CA LEU A 107 -7.84 7.11 8.20
C LEU A 107 -8.24 7.61 9.58
N GLY A 108 -7.27 8.12 10.31
CA GLY A 108 -7.48 8.68 11.63
C GLY A 108 -6.55 9.85 11.92
N ARG A 109 -6.81 10.56 13.01
CA ARG A 109 -5.91 11.64 13.44
C ARG A 109 -4.66 11.06 14.06
N CYS A 110 -3.52 11.68 13.77
CA CYS A 110 -2.28 11.36 14.45
C CYS A 110 -2.43 11.60 15.97
N PRO A 111 -2.14 10.61 16.82
CA PRO A 111 -1.98 10.83 18.25
C PRO A 111 -0.86 11.84 18.50
N ALA A 112 -1.06 12.72 19.49
CA ALA A 112 -0.07 13.73 19.85
C ALA A 112 1.24 13.05 20.30
N GLY A 113 2.37 13.50 19.75
CA GLY A 113 3.70 12.97 20.09
C GLY A 113 4.11 11.73 19.29
N GLN A 114 3.32 11.30 18.30
CA GLN A 114 3.66 10.19 17.39
C GLN A 114 3.93 10.65 15.94
N GLU A 115 4.06 11.95 15.70
CA GLU A 115 4.17 12.53 14.36
C GLU A 115 5.43 12.06 13.62
N ALA A 116 6.53 11.87 14.35
CA ALA A 116 7.80 11.40 13.79
C ALA A 116 7.74 9.95 13.29
N THR A 117 6.89 9.10 13.90
CA THR A 117 6.77 7.68 13.57
C THR A 117 5.65 7.41 12.56
N LEU A 118 4.55 8.15 12.66
CA LEU A 118 3.34 7.89 11.87
C LEU A 118 3.22 8.74 10.61
N HIS A 119 4.08 9.75 10.44
CA HIS A 119 4.19 10.58 9.23
C HIS A 119 2.82 11.06 8.70
N PRO A 120 2.07 11.87 9.46
CA PRO A 120 0.76 12.35 9.02
C PRO A 120 0.85 13.19 7.74
N ASP A 121 -0.24 13.20 6.97
CA ASP A 121 -0.38 14.03 5.79
C ASP A 121 -0.49 15.53 6.13
N ALA A 122 -0.60 16.38 5.10
CA ALA A 122 -0.71 17.83 5.27
C ALA A 122 -1.95 18.28 6.08
N ASN A 123 -2.94 17.41 6.25
CA ASN A 123 -4.15 17.67 7.04
C ASN A 123 -4.05 17.07 8.46
N GLY A 124 -2.93 16.44 8.82
CA GLY A 124 -2.73 15.78 10.10
C GLY A 124 -3.33 14.36 10.17
N MET A 125 -3.71 13.79 9.03
CA MET A 125 -4.31 12.45 8.95
C MET A 125 -3.23 11.39 8.74
N VAL A 126 -3.39 10.28 9.44
CA VAL A 126 -2.55 9.08 9.29
C VAL A 126 -3.33 8.03 8.52
N HIS A 127 -2.68 7.45 7.51
CA HIS A 127 -3.18 6.30 6.77
C HIS A 127 -2.64 5.02 7.41
N TYR A 128 -3.47 4.38 8.22
CA TYR A 128 -3.16 3.10 8.86
C TYR A 128 -3.43 1.96 7.89
N SER A 129 -2.49 1.02 7.79
CA SER A 129 -2.77 -0.27 7.14
C SER A 129 -3.87 -1.00 7.92
N LEU A 130 -4.72 -1.73 7.20
CA LEU A 130 -5.67 -2.65 7.81
C LEU A 130 -5.07 -4.04 8.03
N ASP A 131 -3.84 -4.27 7.56
CA ASP A 131 -3.16 -5.55 7.72
C ASP A 131 -3.01 -5.84 9.22
N GLY A 132 -3.73 -6.85 9.70
CA GLY A 132 -3.68 -7.22 11.11
C GLY A 132 -4.57 -6.43 12.05
N ALA A 133 -5.31 -5.45 11.54
CA ALA A 133 -6.26 -4.72 12.37
C ALA A 133 -7.33 -5.68 12.92
N ASP A 134 -7.64 -5.55 14.20
CA ASP A 134 -8.81 -6.23 14.76
C ASP A 134 -10.07 -5.59 14.18
N LEU A 135 -10.74 -6.35 13.30
CA LEU A 135 -11.97 -5.98 12.61
C LEU A 135 -13.01 -5.35 13.54
N ARG A 136 -13.06 -5.77 14.81
CA ARG A 136 -14.08 -5.30 15.76
C ARG A 136 -13.91 -3.82 16.13
N TYR A 137 -12.71 -3.23 16.00
CA TYR A 137 -12.52 -1.79 16.12
C TYR A 137 -12.99 -1.01 14.89
N LEU A 138 -13.15 -1.69 13.75
CA LEU A 138 -13.54 -1.09 12.48
C LEU A 138 -15.04 -1.17 12.20
N LEU A 139 -15.77 -2.05 12.89
CA LEU A 139 -17.18 -2.35 12.57
C LEU A 139 -18.06 -1.12 12.45
N ASP A 140 -17.95 -0.17 13.37
CA ASP A 140 -18.79 1.04 13.38
C ASP A 140 -18.14 2.23 12.66
N VAL A 141 -17.00 2.01 11.98
CA VAL A 141 -16.31 3.03 11.20
C VAL A 141 -16.98 3.18 9.83
N PRO A 142 -17.28 4.41 9.38
CA PRO A 142 -17.88 4.64 8.07
C PRO A 142 -16.92 4.29 6.94
N LEU A 143 -17.49 3.78 5.85
CA LEU A 143 -16.78 3.51 4.61
C LEU A 143 -16.87 4.71 3.68
N HIS A 144 -15.74 5.04 3.05
CA HIS A 144 -15.66 6.13 2.11
C HIS A 144 -14.95 5.67 0.84
N PHE A 145 -15.55 5.92 -0.34
CA PHE A 145 -14.88 5.68 -1.60
C PHE A 145 -14.23 6.97 -2.12
N ASN A 146 -12.90 6.94 -2.23
CA ASN A 146 -12.12 8.01 -2.82
C ASN A 146 -12.02 7.79 -4.34
N SER A 147 -12.74 8.62 -5.09
CA SER A 147 -12.77 8.58 -6.55
C SER A 147 -11.51 9.14 -7.21
N GLN A 148 -10.60 9.75 -6.44
CA GLN A 148 -9.32 10.24 -6.95
C GLN A 148 -8.32 9.09 -6.99
N VAL A 149 -7.97 8.67 -8.19
CA VAL A 149 -7.00 7.61 -8.45
C VAL A 149 -5.64 8.24 -8.67
N LYS A 150 -4.70 7.92 -7.79
CA LYS A 150 -3.29 8.30 -7.96
C LYS A 150 -2.63 7.32 -8.94
N VAL A 151 -1.94 7.87 -9.94
CA VAL A 151 -1.16 7.10 -10.91
C VAL A 151 0.31 7.27 -10.58
N TYR A 152 0.99 6.17 -10.27
CA TYR A 152 2.37 6.12 -9.85
C TYR A 152 3.29 5.66 -10.98
N GLU A 153 4.52 6.15 -11.00
CA GLU A 153 5.56 5.66 -11.91
C GLU A 153 5.98 4.24 -11.53
N ALA A 154 5.84 3.31 -12.47
CA ALA A 154 6.17 1.90 -12.32
C ALA A 154 7.53 1.54 -12.92
N ASP A 155 8.14 2.39 -13.75
CA ASP A 155 9.48 2.11 -14.25
C ASP A 155 10.51 2.29 -13.14
N GLY A 156 10.99 1.17 -12.57
CA GLY A 156 12.06 1.14 -11.57
C GLY A 156 13.36 1.83 -12.00
N ARG A 157 13.51 2.14 -13.29
CA ARG A 157 14.68 2.87 -13.83
C ARG A 157 14.46 4.37 -13.90
N SER A 158 13.23 4.87 -13.76
CA SER A 158 12.96 6.30 -13.73
C SER A 158 13.33 6.90 -12.37
N ASN A 159 13.86 8.11 -12.35
CA ASN A 159 14.05 8.88 -11.12
C ASN A 159 12.73 9.27 -10.43
N ARG A 160 11.61 9.08 -11.12
CA ARG A 160 10.27 9.29 -10.55
C ARG A 160 9.65 7.99 -10.03
N PHE A 161 10.35 6.86 -10.02
CA PHE A 161 9.80 5.58 -9.58
C PHE A 161 9.11 5.70 -8.21
N GLY A 162 7.87 5.19 -8.12
CA GLY A 162 7.04 5.28 -6.91
C GLY A 162 6.46 6.67 -6.63
N GLN A 163 6.76 7.70 -7.43
CA GLN A 163 6.14 9.01 -7.31
C GLN A 163 4.82 9.06 -8.08
N CYS A 164 3.88 9.85 -7.56
CA CYS A 164 2.62 10.13 -8.25
C CYS A 164 2.90 11.02 -9.48
N VAL A 165 2.62 10.51 -10.68
CA VAL A 165 2.83 11.22 -11.95
C VAL A 165 1.57 11.90 -12.46
N SER A 166 0.39 11.44 -12.05
CA SER A 166 -0.89 12.09 -12.36
C SER A 166 -2.00 11.63 -11.41
N THR A 167 -3.08 12.40 -11.39
CA THR A 167 -4.32 12.02 -10.69
C THR A 167 -5.46 12.01 -11.70
N VAL A 168 -6.27 10.95 -11.67
CA VAL A 168 -7.46 10.82 -12.51
C VAL A 168 -8.68 10.55 -11.63
N SER A 169 -9.88 10.78 -12.17
CA SER A 169 -11.12 10.45 -11.47
C SER A 169 -11.71 9.15 -11.99
N CYS A 170 -12.05 8.24 -11.09
CA CYS A 170 -12.77 7.01 -11.39
C CYS A 170 -13.87 6.82 -10.35
N THR A 171 -15.12 6.88 -10.80
CA THR A 171 -16.29 6.66 -9.94
C THR A 171 -16.81 5.23 -10.00
N ASP A 172 -16.21 4.40 -10.86
CA ASP A 172 -16.64 3.01 -11.04
C ASP A 172 -16.30 2.20 -9.79
N LEU A 173 -17.35 1.66 -9.19
CA LEU A 173 -17.30 0.82 -8.02
C LEU A 173 -18.33 -0.30 -8.21
N SER A 174 -17.98 -1.51 -7.81
CA SER A 174 -18.90 -2.63 -7.76
C SER A 174 -18.93 -3.25 -6.37
N LEU A 175 -20.05 -3.88 -6.01
CA LEU A 175 -20.17 -4.58 -4.72
C LEU A 175 -19.11 -5.67 -4.58
N GLY A 176 -18.80 -6.36 -5.66
CA GLY A 176 -17.79 -7.41 -5.68
C GLY A 176 -16.40 -6.89 -5.33
N GLU A 177 -16.00 -5.76 -5.90
CA GLU A 177 -14.72 -5.12 -5.56
C GLU A 177 -14.67 -4.68 -4.11
N VAL A 178 -15.73 -4.09 -3.57
CA VAL A 178 -15.79 -3.66 -2.16
C VAL A 178 -15.64 -4.85 -1.21
N LEU A 179 -16.42 -5.91 -1.42
CA LEU A 179 -16.38 -7.10 -0.57
C LEU A 179 -15.04 -7.83 -0.69
N GLN A 180 -14.53 -7.98 -1.92
CA GLN A 180 -13.23 -8.61 -2.16
C GLN A 180 -12.10 -7.82 -1.49
N ALA A 181 -12.06 -6.51 -1.68
CA ALA A 181 -11.00 -5.68 -1.13
C ALA A 181 -11.00 -5.71 0.40
N MET A 182 -12.18 -5.58 1.02
CA MET A 182 -12.32 -5.65 2.48
C MET A 182 -11.80 -6.98 3.04
N LEU A 183 -12.25 -8.10 2.46
CA LEU A 183 -11.83 -9.43 2.92
C LEU A 183 -10.35 -9.70 2.60
N TRP A 184 -9.85 -9.24 1.45
CA TRP A 184 -8.43 -9.37 1.10
C TRP A 184 -7.55 -8.68 2.14
N SER A 185 -7.83 -7.41 2.47
CA SER A 185 -7.07 -6.65 3.47
C SER A 185 -7.08 -7.30 4.86
N LEU A 186 -8.21 -7.88 5.27
CA LEU A 186 -8.30 -8.53 6.58
C LEU A 186 -7.66 -9.92 6.61
N SER A 187 -7.63 -10.61 5.47
CA SER A 187 -7.21 -12.01 5.36
C SER A 187 -5.72 -12.22 5.09
N TRP A 188 -4.90 -11.16 5.08
CA TRP A 188 -3.48 -11.23 4.76
C TRP A 188 -2.70 -12.27 5.59
N PHE A 189 -3.02 -12.37 6.88
CA PHE A 189 -2.43 -13.34 7.81
C PHE A 189 -3.29 -14.61 8.01
N GLY A 190 -4.35 -14.78 7.20
CA GLY A 190 -5.35 -15.83 7.33
C GLY A 190 -6.64 -15.36 7.99
N GLY A 191 -7.39 -16.29 8.58
CA GLY A 191 -8.60 -15.96 9.32
C GLY A 191 -8.31 -15.22 10.64
N PRO A 192 -9.35 -14.67 11.31
CA PRO A 192 -9.21 -13.83 12.50
C PRO A 192 -8.31 -14.39 13.60
N GLU A 193 -8.41 -15.69 13.90
CA GLU A 193 -7.62 -16.34 14.95
C GLU A 193 -6.13 -16.33 14.61
N LYS A 194 -5.77 -16.67 13.38
CA LYS A 194 -4.36 -16.66 12.92
C LYS A 194 -3.77 -15.25 12.94
N THR A 195 -4.58 -14.25 12.58
CA THR A 195 -4.18 -12.85 12.69
C THR A 195 -3.89 -12.49 14.14
N GLN A 196 -4.78 -12.83 15.09
CA GLN A 196 -4.54 -12.58 16.51
C GLN A 196 -3.26 -13.26 17.02
N ASP A 197 -3.07 -14.55 16.71
CA ASP A 197 -1.88 -15.31 17.11
C ASP A 197 -0.59 -14.67 16.58
N PHE A 198 -0.58 -14.21 15.33
CA PHE A 198 0.56 -13.54 14.72
C PHE A 198 0.90 -12.23 15.45
N PHE A 199 -0.09 -11.41 15.77
CA PHE A 199 0.16 -10.14 16.47
C PHE A 199 0.54 -10.32 17.93
N GLU A 200 -0.02 -11.29 18.63
CA GLU A 200 0.44 -11.65 19.99
C GLU A 200 1.92 -12.06 19.97
N HIS A 201 2.33 -12.82 18.94
CA HIS A 201 3.74 -13.18 18.75
C HIS A 201 4.63 -11.96 18.48
N ILE A 202 4.23 -11.06 17.58
CA ILE A 202 4.98 -9.83 17.29
C ILE A 202 5.07 -8.91 18.51
N GLN A 203 3.98 -8.74 19.27
CA GLN A 203 3.99 -7.94 20.49
C GLN A 203 4.87 -8.54 21.59
N ALA A 204 4.96 -9.87 21.66
CA ALA A 204 5.90 -10.54 22.56
C ALA A 204 7.35 -10.26 22.14
N MET A 205 7.65 -10.29 20.84
CA MET A 205 8.98 -9.96 20.32
C MET A 205 9.36 -8.47 20.51
N ASP A 206 8.40 -7.55 20.38
CA ASP A 206 8.65 -6.11 20.52
C ASP A 206 8.97 -5.73 21.98
N LYS A 207 8.44 -6.45 22.96
CA LYS A 207 8.81 -6.31 24.38
C LYS A 207 10.25 -6.72 24.68
N ASP A 208 10.84 -7.59 23.85
CA ASP A 208 12.25 -7.98 23.96
C ASP A 208 13.20 -7.02 23.20
N ARG A 209 12.64 -5.98 22.56
CA ARG A 209 13.34 -5.07 21.64
C ARG A 209 13.91 -3.81 22.29
N GLU A 210 13.76 -3.63 23.61
CA GLU A 210 14.32 -2.50 24.41
C GLU A 210 15.86 -2.35 24.35
N ASN A 211 16.58 -3.21 23.59
CA ASN A 211 18.04 -3.19 23.43
C ASN A 211 18.54 -2.69 22.06
N TRP A 212 17.69 -2.12 21.21
CA TRP A 212 18.08 -1.70 19.85
C TRP A 212 18.39 -0.20 19.82
N ASP A 213 19.62 0.20 19.48
CA ASP A 213 19.94 1.59 19.16
C ASP A 213 19.89 1.84 17.64
N GLU A 214 19.81 3.12 17.26
CA GLU A 214 19.66 3.57 15.87
C GLU A 214 20.88 3.23 14.99
N ALA A 215 22.07 3.16 15.59
CA ALA A 215 23.31 2.76 14.91
C ALA A 215 23.31 1.27 14.54
N SER A 216 22.69 0.43 15.37
CA SER A 216 22.53 -1.00 15.12
C SER A 216 21.60 -1.27 13.93
N LEU A 217 20.63 -0.39 13.66
CA LEU A 217 19.71 -0.55 12.52
C LEU A 217 20.40 -0.25 11.19
N GLU A 218 21.23 0.80 11.12
CA GLU A 218 22.00 1.14 9.92
C GLU A 218 23.04 0.06 9.57
N GLU A 219 23.78 -0.46 10.55
CA GLU A 219 24.73 -1.55 10.33
C GLU A 219 24.02 -2.83 9.86
N LEU A 220 22.87 -3.15 10.47
CA LEU A 220 22.09 -4.33 10.09
C LEU A 220 21.45 -4.17 8.71
N MET A 221 21.02 -2.96 8.32
CA MET A 221 20.55 -2.69 6.96
C MET A 221 21.68 -2.84 5.92
N GLU A 222 22.90 -2.39 6.22
CA GLU A 222 24.05 -2.56 5.31
C GLU A 222 24.50 -4.04 5.22
N GLU A 223 24.42 -4.80 6.31
CA GLU A 223 24.70 -6.25 6.31
C GLU A 223 23.62 -7.04 5.55
N GLN A 224 22.35 -6.70 5.73
CA GLN A 224 21.21 -7.44 5.18
C GLN A 224 20.91 -7.06 3.71
N PHE A 225 21.08 -5.78 3.35
CA PHE A 225 20.66 -5.24 2.05
C PHE A 225 21.81 -4.60 1.24
N GLY A 226 22.92 -4.23 1.88
CA GLY A 226 24.07 -3.58 1.19
C GLY A 226 24.86 -4.52 0.26
N GLY A 227 24.58 -5.82 0.24
CA GLY A 227 25.21 -6.78 -0.67
C GLY A 227 24.94 -6.48 -2.15
N ASP A 228 23.73 -6.03 -2.46
CA ASP A 228 23.31 -5.69 -3.82
C ASP A 228 23.92 -4.36 -4.26
N ASP A 229 23.88 -3.35 -3.39
CA ASP A 229 24.49 -2.04 -3.66
C ASP A 229 26.00 -2.13 -3.85
N ARG A 230 26.69 -2.98 -3.07
CA ARG A 230 28.13 -3.24 -3.24
C ARG A 230 28.46 -3.79 -4.62
N ARG A 231 27.66 -4.72 -5.14
CA ARG A 231 27.85 -5.28 -6.49
C ARG A 231 27.66 -4.24 -7.57
N GLY A 232 26.58 -3.45 -7.49
CA GLY A 232 26.34 -2.34 -8.41
C GLY A 232 27.49 -1.33 -8.42
N CYS A 233 27.96 -0.93 -7.23
CA CYS A 233 29.09 -0.02 -7.08
C CYS A 233 30.38 -0.58 -7.69
N ALA A 234 30.74 -1.82 -7.37
CA ALA A 234 31.93 -2.48 -7.90
C ALA A 234 31.88 -2.65 -9.43
N ALA A 235 30.69 -2.84 -9.99
CA ALA A 235 30.51 -3.01 -11.42
C ALA A 235 30.66 -1.68 -12.19
N LEU A 236 30.09 -0.58 -11.69
CA LEU A 236 29.97 0.66 -12.45
C LEU A 236 31.02 1.73 -12.12
N PHE A 237 31.62 1.68 -10.93
CA PHE A 237 32.54 2.72 -10.45
C PHE A 237 34.00 2.23 -10.45
N GLU A 238 34.92 3.13 -10.80
CA GLU A 238 36.36 2.94 -10.52
C GLU A 238 36.68 3.30 -9.07
N SER A 239 35.96 4.27 -8.52
CA SER A 239 36.08 4.73 -7.13
C SER A 239 34.74 5.36 -6.70
N THR A 240 34.27 5.02 -5.51
CA THR A 240 33.14 5.71 -4.85
C THR A 240 33.61 6.79 -3.86
N GLY A 241 34.92 7.05 -3.79
CA GLY A 241 35.50 7.99 -2.82
C GLY A 241 35.26 7.52 -1.38
N SER A 242 34.77 8.41 -0.53
CA SER A 242 34.36 8.10 0.85
C SER A 242 32.90 7.63 0.97
N CYS A 243 32.14 7.63 -0.12
CA CYS A 243 30.72 7.30 -0.08
C CYS A 243 30.49 5.80 0.12
N LYS A 244 29.55 5.47 1.01
CA LYS A 244 29.08 4.09 1.22
C LYS A 244 28.21 3.62 0.04
N PRO A 245 28.13 2.31 -0.24
CA PRO A 245 27.29 1.77 -1.31
C PRO A 245 25.81 2.21 -1.22
N MET A 246 25.21 2.19 -0.02
CA MET A 246 23.84 2.67 0.18
C MET A 246 23.67 4.18 -0.11
N GLU A 247 24.67 5.01 0.21
CA GLU A 247 24.65 6.45 -0.09
C GLU A 247 24.70 6.68 -1.62
N VAL A 248 25.56 5.93 -2.32
CA VAL A 248 25.62 5.95 -3.78
C VAL A 248 24.28 5.51 -4.36
N SER A 249 23.74 4.37 -3.93
CA SER A 249 22.45 3.83 -4.40
C SER A 249 21.30 4.82 -4.19
N SER A 250 21.27 5.49 -3.04
CA SER A 250 20.32 6.57 -2.74
C SER A 250 20.49 7.76 -3.69
N ALA A 251 21.72 8.22 -3.91
CA ALA A 251 22.00 9.32 -4.84
C ALA A 251 21.66 8.97 -6.30
N LEU A 252 21.80 7.69 -6.69
CA LEU A 252 21.40 7.24 -8.04
C LEU A 252 19.91 7.45 -8.29
N ARG A 253 19.04 7.42 -7.26
CA ARG A 253 17.61 7.67 -7.44
C ARG A 253 17.30 9.12 -7.80
N GLU A 254 18.16 10.05 -7.41
CA GLU A 254 17.96 11.49 -7.60
C GLU A 254 18.43 12.00 -8.98
N ILE A 255 19.28 11.24 -9.70
CA ILE A 255 19.80 11.66 -11.00
C ILE A 255 18.63 11.83 -12.00
N PRO A 256 18.42 13.02 -12.60
CA PRO A 256 17.38 13.19 -13.61
C PRO A 256 17.53 12.20 -14.78
N ASP A 257 16.42 11.67 -15.29
CA ASP A 257 16.42 10.59 -16.30
C ASP A 257 17.27 10.91 -17.55
N GLN A 258 17.33 12.17 -17.95
CA GLN A 258 18.01 12.63 -19.18
C GLN A 258 19.42 13.16 -18.95
N ASP A 259 19.80 13.40 -17.69
CA ASP A 259 21.09 14.00 -17.37
C ASP A 259 22.20 12.96 -17.45
N ASN A 260 23.42 13.40 -17.75
CA ASN A 260 24.59 12.52 -17.72
C ASN A 260 24.90 12.13 -16.27
N ALA A 261 24.87 10.83 -15.97
CA ALA A 261 25.00 10.34 -14.60
C ALA A 261 26.34 10.69 -13.96
N GLN A 262 27.45 10.57 -14.70
CA GLN A 262 28.78 10.89 -14.18
C GLN A 262 28.90 12.36 -13.81
N GLN A 263 28.49 13.27 -14.70
CA GLN A 263 28.56 14.70 -14.44
C GLN A 263 27.70 15.10 -13.25
N TRP A 264 26.50 14.53 -13.13
CA TRP A 264 25.62 14.79 -12.00
C TRP A 264 26.24 14.31 -10.69
N LEU A 265 26.76 13.08 -10.65
CA LEU A 265 27.38 12.49 -9.45
C LEU A 265 28.61 13.28 -9.00
N GLN A 266 29.45 13.75 -9.93
CA GLN A 266 30.61 14.59 -9.59
C GLN A 266 30.23 15.95 -9.01
N GLN A 267 29.03 16.46 -9.30
CA GLN A 267 28.53 17.73 -8.78
C GLN A 267 27.86 17.59 -7.41
N HIS A 268 27.29 16.42 -7.10
CA HIS A 268 26.42 16.24 -5.92
C HIS A 268 27.00 15.30 -4.86
N LEU A 269 28.00 14.49 -5.20
CA LEU A 269 28.73 13.65 -4.26
C LEU A 269 30.16 14.15 -4.09
N ASN A 270 30.80 13.72 -2.99
CA ASN A 270 32.13 14.17 -2.57
C ASN A 270 33.20 14.04 -3.67
N GLU A 271 34.29 14.80 -3.51
CA GLU A 271 35.49 14.66 -4.34
C GLU A 271 35.99 13.19 -4.29
N GLY A 272 36.12 12.56 -5.45
CA GLY A 272 36.69 11.20 -5.59
C GLY A 272 35.77 10.14 -6.20
N ILE A 273 34.53 10.49 -6.57
CA ILE A 273 33.67 9.58 -7.34
C ILE A 273 34.12 9.52 -8.81
N SER A 274 34.42 8.32 -9.30
CA SER A 274 34.81 8.05 -10.69
C SER A 274 34.02 6.87 -11.23
N VAL A 275 33.35 7.08 -12.35
CA VAL A 275 32.58 6.08 -13.09
C VAL A 275 33.50 5.43 -14.12
N LYS A 276 33.38 4.11 -14.34
CA LYS A 276 34.18 3.42 -15.36
C LYS A 276 33.88 3.97 -16.77
N PRO A 277 34.89 4.05 -17.67
CA PRO A 277 34.75 4.61 -19.02
C PRO A 277 33.55 4.08 -19.83
N ALA A 278 33.18 2.81 -19.63
CA ALA A 278 32.05 2.16 -20.31
C ALA A 278 30.68 2.77 -19.95
N TYR A 279 30.56 3.41 -18.78
CA TYR A 279 29.30 3.95 -18.25
C TYR A 279 29.26 5.48 -18.18
N CYS A 280 30.38 6.15 -18.46
CA CYS A 280 30.55 7.61 -18.36
C CYS A 280 29.56 8.42 -19.21
N GLN A 281 29.05 7.86 -20.30
CA GLN A 281 28.15 8.54 -21.24
C GLN A 281 26.67 8.20 -21.01
N LEU A 282 26.35 7.35 -20.02
CA LEU A 282 24.97 6.95 -19.79
C LEU A 282 24.15 8.10 -19.20
N SER A 283 22.89 8.15 -19.63
CA SER A 283 21.85 8.96 -18.99
C SER A 283 21.57 8.45 -17.57
N GLY A 284 20.96 9.25 -16.70
CA GLY A 284 20.57 8.81 -15.35
C GLY A 284 19.73 7.52 -15.37
N ARG A 285 18.78 7.42 -16.32
CA ARG A 285 17.93 6.24 -16.48
C ARG A 285 18.71 5.00 -16.91
N ASP A 286 19.57 5.14 -17.92
CA ASP A 286 20.38 4.01 -18.42
C ASP A 286 21.46 3.59 -17.41
N PHE A 287 21.99 4.56 -16.66
CA PHE A 287 22.95 4.32 -15.60
C PHE A 287 22.33 3.52 -14.43
N ARG A 288 21.14 3.91 -13.97
CA ARG A 288 20.36 3.11 -13.00
C ARG A 288 20.09 1.71 -13.53
N GLN A 289 19.69 1.58 -14.80
CA GLN A 289 19.48 0.27 -15.40
C GLN A 289 20.74 -0.60 -15.32
N ALA A 290 21.90 -0.08 -15.74
CA ALA A 290 23.16 -0.81 -15.67
C ALA A 290 23.54 -1.17 -14.22
N PHE A 291 23.27 -0.27 -13.26
CA PHE A 291 23.52 -0.51 -11.84
C PHE A 291 22.68 -1.70 -11.33
N PHE A 292 21.36 -1.68 -11.56
CA PHE A 292 20.45 -2.76 -11.17
C PHE A 292 20.78 -4.10 -11.84
N GLU A 293 21.12 -4.10 -13.13
CA GLU A 293 21.51 -5.32 -13.84
C GLU A 293 22.77 -5.94 -13.22
N ALA A 294 23.71 -5.12 -12.77
CA ALA A 294 24.92 -5.58 -12.07
C ALA A 294 24.66 -6.13 -10.66
N GLN A 295 23.53 -5.80 -10.02
CA GLN A 295 23.17 -6.39 -8.72
C GLN A 295 22.73 -7.84 -8.85
N VAL A 296 22.20 -8.24 -10.02
CA VAL A 296 21.57 -9.55 -10.25
C VAL A 296 22.51 -10.54 -10.95
N GLN A 297 23.61 -10.08 -11.56
CA GLN A 297 24.57 -10.96 -12.23
C GLN A 297 25.51 -11.66 -11.22
N GLU A 298 25.46 -12.99 -11.19
CA GLU A 298 26.47 -13.90 -10.60
C GLU A 298 27.57 -14.24 -11.61
#